data_AF-B2ADY2-F1
#
_entry.id   AF-B2ADY2-F1
#
_cell.length_a   1.000
_cell.length_b   1.000
_cell.length_c   1.000
_cell.angle_alpha   90.00
_cell.angle_beta   90.00
_cell.angle_gamma   90.00
#
_symmetry.space_group_name_H-M   'P 1'
#
loop_
_entity.id
_entity.type
_entity.pdbx_description
1 polymer ?
#
loop_
_entity_poly.entity_id
_entity_poly.type
_entity_poly.pdbx_seq_one_letter_code
_entity_poly.pdbx_strand_id
1 'polypeptide(L)'
;MIMARYGIPRERVLYSRDLSFAGEVRRLTAGRGVDVVLNSLAGDALVVSWECVAPFGRFVEIGKRDIFSHGEIAHVPVCKECIVLRGGFESCVGWWRWGIDRGCCSKGWQFEGDGRYVIAGGLGAMGRVIAEWMAAKGVGHLVLLSRSGATSAEALAFIERLQSQGAAIYSPVCDAADGESLRAVLDRCKAHMPPIKGCIQVATVLRDSFFEDMDHESWSVPLKSKIDASWSLHKQLTANLDFFVLFSSVAAIIGSQAQANYAAGNTFQDELSRHRISKGLRTLSVNLSLVGGLSGSRPSIPIWRSSSS
;
A
#
# COMPACT_ATOMS: atom_id res chain seq x y z
N MET A 1 -16.26 -33.90 4.00
CA MET A 1 -16.02 -33.70 2.56
C MET A 1 -14.56 -33.32 2.25
N ILE A 2 -14.02 -32.24 2.83
CA ILE A 2 -12.64 -31.80 2.52
C ILE A 2 -11.54 -32.76 3.01
N MET A 3 -11.72 -33.37 4.19
CA MET A 3 -10.75 -34.31 4.77
C MET A 3 -10.58 -35.56 3.88
N ALA A 4 -11.69 -36.15 3.44
CA ALA A 4 -11.69 -37.32 2.57
C ALA A 4 -11.22 -37.02 1.14
N ARG A 5 -11.55 -35.83 0.61
CA ARG A 5 -11.22 -35.44 -0.77
C ARG A 5 -9.78 -34.95 -0.96
N TYR A 6 -9.25 -34.23 0.02
CA TYR A 6 -7.95 -33.56 -0.08
C TYR A 6 -6.92 -34.02 0.95
N GLY A 7 -7.26 -35.01 1.80
CA GLY A 7 -6.35 -35.54 2.81
C GLY A 7 -5.99 -34.54 3.92
N ILE A 8 -6.79 -33.49 4.12
CA ILE A 8 -6.52 -32.46 5.13
C ILE A 8 -6.82 -33.05 6.52
N PRO A 9 -5.86 -33.06 7.45
CA PRO A 9 -6.08 -33.54 8.82
C PRO A 9 -7.16 -32.73 9.55
N ARG A 10 -7.94 -33.39 10.42
CA ARG A 10 -9.09 -32.77 11.12
C ARG A 10 -8.66 -31.57 11.96
N GLU A 11 -7.51 -31.66 12.60
CA GLU A 11 -6.91 -30.61 13.44
C GLU A 11 -6.54 -29.35 12.64
N ARG A 12 -6.50 -29.41 11.31
CA ARG A 12 -6.27 -28.25 10.43
C ARG A 12 -7.57 -27.65 9.86
N VAL A 13 -8.72 -28.15 10.28
CA VAL A 13 -10.04 -27.64 9.87
C VAL A 13 -10.66 -26.87 11.03
N LEU A 14 -10.58 -25.55 10.96
CA LEU A 14 -11.02 -24.64 12.02
C LEU A 14 -12.40 -24.03 11.71
N TYR A 15 -13.10 -23.58 12.75
CA TYR A 15 -14.43 -22.98 12.62
C TYR A 15 -14.34 -21.54 12.11
N SER A 16 -15.15 -21.18 11.11
CA SER A 16 -15.04 -19.91 10.39
C SER A 16 -16.16 -18.90 10.68
N ARG A 17 -17.13 -19.23 11.54
CA ARG A 17 -18.25 -18.32 11.87
C ARG A 17 -18.04 -17.54 13.17
N ASP A 18 -16.90 -17.68 13.80
CA ASP A 18 -16.45 -16.87 14.92
C ASP A 18 -14.93 -16.59 14.79
N LEU A 19 -14.35 -15.93 15.80
CA LEU A 19 -12.94 -15.53 15.80
C LEU A 19 -12.00 -16.60 16.41
N SER A 20 -12.53 -17.76 16.83
CA SER A 20 -11.77 -18.78 17.56
C SER A 20 -10.64 -19.38 16.73
N PHE A 21 -10.77 -19.39 15.40
CA PHE A 21 -9.74 -19.92 14.51
C PHE A 21 -8.39 -19.21 14.69
N ALA A 22 -8.37 -17.93 15.06
CA ALA A 22 -7.12 -17.19 15.22
C ALA A 22 -6.26 -17.75 16.37
N GLY A 23 -6.90 -18.03 17.51
CA GLY A 23 -6.24 -18.68 18.66
C GLY A 23 -5.75 -20.09 18.31
N GLU A 24 -6.55 -20.86 17.56
CA GLU A 24 -6.18 -22.20 17.13
C GLU A 24 -5.03 -22.19 16.11
N VAL A 25 -5.02 -21.25 15.15
CA VAL A 25 -3.88 -21.06 14.23
C VAL A 25 -2.61 -20.78 15.02
N ARG A 26 -2.66 -19.89 16.01
CA ARG A 26 -1.50 -19.62 16.88
C ARG A 26 -1.04 -20.87 17.61
N ARG A 27 -1.96 -21.63 18.20
CA ARG A 27 -1.63 -22.87 18.90
C ARG A 27 -0.97 -23.89 17.99
N LEU A 28 -1.54 -24.13 16.80
CA LEU A 28 -1.05 -25.09 15.81
C LEU A 28 0.30 -24.68 15.20
N THR A 29 0.65 -23.40 15.26
CA THR A 29 1.89 -22.84 14.70
C THR A 29 2.91 -22.43 15.77
N ALA A 30 2.71 -22.87 17.02
CA ALA A 30 3.56 -22.52 18.16
C ALA A 30 3.79 -21.00 18.30
N GLY A 31 2.74 -20.22 18.06
CA GLY A 31 2.75 -18.76 18.12
C GLY A 31 3.24 -18.05 16.85
N ARG A 32 3.91 -18.75 15.92
CA ARG A 32 4.53 -18.13 14.73
C ARG A 32 3.50 -17.51 13.78
N GLY A 33 2.36 -18.17 13.60
CA GLY A 33 1.42 -17.87 12.51
C GLY A 33 1.74 -18.62 11.22
N VAL A 34 1.07 -18.23 10.13
CA VAL A 34 1.16 -18.86 8.80
C VAL A 34 1.85 -17.95 7.78
N ASP A 35 2.56 -18.54 6.81
CA ASP A 35 3.28 -17.76 5.80
C ASP A 35 2.34 -17.06 4.81
N VAL A 36 1.18 -17.65 4.53
CA VAL A 36 0.19 -17.09 3.62
C VAL A 36 -1.20 -17.24 4.21
N VAL A 37 -1.97 -16.15 4.20
CA VAL A 37 -3.42 -16.18 4.45
C VAL A 37 -4.13 -15.83 3.16
N LEU A 38 -5.01 -16.70 2.69
CA LEU A 38 -5.96 -16.40 1.63
C LEU A 38 -7.32 -16.09 2.27
N ASN A 39 -7.65 -14.81 2.42
CA ASN A 39 -8.82 -14.36 3.15
C ASN A 39 -9.99 -14.07 2.21
N SER A 40 -11.18 -14.49 2.64
CA SER A 40 -12.46 -14.02 2.10
C SER A 40 -13.45 -13.62 3.20
N LEU A 41 -13.01 -13.57 4.45
CA LEU A 41 -13.79 -13.17 5.61
C LEU A 41 -13.82 -11.65 5.73
N ALA A 42 -14.72 -11.16 6.57
CA ALA A 42 -15.05 -9.75 6.69
C ALA A 42 -15.10 -9.27 8.17
N GLY A 43 -14.98 -7.97 8.39
CA GLY A 43 -15.01 -7.32 9.71
C GLY A 43 -13.90 -7.84 10.64
N ASP A 44 -14.23 -8.05 11.92
CA ASP A 44 -13.29 -8.57 12.92
C ASP A 44 -12.61 -9.89 12.50
N ALA A 45 -13.28 -10.71 11.68
CA ALA A 45 -12.68 -11.95 11.18
C ALA A 45 -11.53 -11.69 10.20
N LEU A 46 -11.59 -10.63 9.39
CA LEU A 46 -10.49 -10.21 8.53
C LEU A 46 -9.30 -9.76 9.39
N VAL A 47 -9.56 -8.94 10.40
CA VAL A 47 -8.55 -8.46 11.36
C VAL A 47 -7.76 -9.61 11.98
N VAL A 48 -8.46 -10.56 12.61
CA VAL A 48 -7.77 -11.66 13.28
C VAL A 48 -7.12 -12.63 12.28
N SER A 49 -7.61 -12.69 11.03
CA SER A 49 -6.93 -13.39 9.93
C SER A 49 -5.59 -12.74 9.58
N TRP A 50 -5.53 -11.40 9.58
CA TRP A 50 -4.29 -10.66 9.33
C TRP A 50 -3.25 -10.93 10.41
N GLU A 51 -3.69 -10.95 11.67
CA GLU A 51 -2.83 -11.26 12.80
C GLU A 51 -2.19 -12.64 12.64
N CYS A 52 -2.93 -13.64 12.13
CA CYS A 52 -2.42 -14.99 11.88
C CYS A 52 -1.24 -15.06 10.91
N VAL A 53 -0.98 -14.03 10.09
CA VAL A 53 0.18 -14.01 9.19
C VAL A 53 1.48 -13.92 10.01
N ALA A 54 2.45 -14.78 9.70
CA ALA A 54 3.78 -14.74 10.28
C ALA A 54 4.58 -13.51 9.82
N PRO A 55 5.68 -13.14 10.49
CA PRO A 55 6.63 -12.16 9.94
C PRO A 55 7.07 -12.56 8.52
N PHE A 56 7.18 -11.60 7.61
CA PHE A 56 7.47 -11.81 6.18
C PHE A 56 6.39 -12.59 5.39
N GLY A 57 5.24 -12.87 6.01
CA GLY A 57 4.13 -13.55 5.37
C GLY A 57 3.31 -12.65 4.47
N ARG A 58 2.45 -13.28 3.66
CA ARG A 58 1.55 -12.64 2.69
C ARG A 58 0.11 -12.76 3.13
N PHE A 59 -0.63 -11.67 2.99
CA PHE A 59 -2.08 -11.68 3.13
C PHE A 59 -2.70 -11.44 1.75
N VAL A 60 -3.47 -12.40 1.26
CA VAL A 60 -4.13 -12.35 -0.04
C VAL A 60 -5.62 -12.21 0.19
N GLU A 61 -6.17 -11.04 -0.12
CA GLU A 61 -7.59 -10.77 -0.02
C GLU A 61 -8.30 -11.08 -1.33
N ILE A 62 -9.34 -11.92 -1.24
CA ILE A 62 -10.26 -12.25 -2.33
C ILE A 62 -11.72 -11.91 -2.03
N GLY A 63 -12.07 -11.60 -0.78
CA GLY A 63 -13.42 -11.25 -0.36
C GLY A 63 -13.88 -9.94 -0.99
N LYS A 64 -15.19 -9.86 -1.31
CA LYS A 64 -15.81 -8.65 -1.89
C LYS A 64 -16.67 -7.87 -0.90
N ARG A 65 -17.09 -8.50 0.21
CA ARG A 65 -18.16 -7.93 1.05
C ARG A 65 -17.72 -6.62 1.66
N ASP A 66 -16.60 -6.61 2.37
CA ASP A 66 -16.02 -5.40 2.97
C ASP A 66 -15.49 -4.39 1.96
N ILE A 67 -15.15 -4.86 0.77
CA ILE A 67 -14.75 -4.02 -0.36
C ILE A 67 -15.89 -3.10 -0.81
N PHE A 68 -17.14 -3.59 -0.73
CA PHE A 68 -18.34 -2.85 -1.11
C PHE A 68 -19.14 -2.31 0.08
N SER A 69 -18.91 -2.84 1.29
CA SER A 69 -19.62 -2.45 2.52
C SER A 69 -18.83 -1.55 3.47
N HIS A 70 -17.69 -0.97 3.04
CA HIS A 70 -16.82 -0.13 3.87
C HIS A 70 -16.29 -0.86 5.12
N GLY A 71 -15.95 -2.15 4.97
CA GLY A 71 -15.44 -2.98 6.06
C GLY A 71 -13.94 -2.80 6.32
N GLU A 72 -13.45 -3.47 7.35
CA GLU A 72 -12.61 -2.92 8.42
C GLU A 72 -11.31 -3.80 8.64
N ILE A 73 -10.05 -3.33 8.41
CA ILE A 73 -8.73 -4.03 8.69
C ILE A 73 -7.77 -3.43 9.77
N ALA A 74 -7.40 -4.14 10.83
CA ALA A 74 -6.72 -3.54 11.98
C ALA A 74 -5.19 -3.53 11.79
N HIS A 75 -4.50 -2.78 12.66
CA HIS A 75 -3.04 -2.61 12.74
C HIS A 75 -2.23 -3.59 11.88
N VAL A 76 -1.62 -3.07 10.82
CA VAL A 76 -0.66 -3.84 10.02
C VAL A 76 0.69 -3.82 10.73
N PRO A 77 1.21 -4.92 11.31
CA PRO A 77 2.63 -4.98 11.61
C PRO A 77 3.37 -4.79 10.28
N VAL A 78 4.20 -3.74 10.24
CA VAL A 78 4.92 -3.23 9.06
C VAL A 78 6.06 -4.17 8.64
N CYS A 79 5.78 -5.47 8.59
CA CYS A 79 6.70 -6.56 8.27
C CYS A 79 6.02 -7.65 7.40
N LYS A 80 4.94 -7.31 6.68
CA LYS A 80 4.09 -8.25 5.90
C LYS A 80 3.83 -7.69 4.50
N GLU A 81 3.49 -8.55 3.55
CA GLU A 81 3.04 -8.17 2.21
C GLU A 81 1.51 -8.31 2.10
N CYS A 82 0.85 -7.35 1.45
CA CYS A 82 -0.59 -7.37 1.21
C CYS A 82 -0.89 -7.49 -0.28
N ILE A 83 -1.70 -8.47 -0.69
CA ILE A 83 -2.18 -8.64 -2.06
C ILE A 83 -3.69 -8.52 -2.07
N VAL A 84 -4.22 -7.54 -2.80
CA VAL A 84 -5.66 -7.28 -2.90
C VAL A 84 -6.13 -7.64 -4.30
N LEU A 85 -6.79 -8.79 -4.48
CA LEU A 85 -7.09 -9.34 -5.81
C LEU A 85 -8.39 -8.79 -6.44
N ARG A 86 -9.32 -8.27 -5.63
CA ARG A 86 -10.58 -7.66 -6.08
C ARG A 86 -10.82 -6.38 -5.30
N GLY A 87 -11.53 -5.39 -5.88
CA GLY A 87 -11.90 -4.12 -5.24
C GLY A 87 -11.46 -2.86 -5.99
N GLY A 88 -12.31 -1.82 -5.98
CA GLY A 88 -12.04 -0.55 -6.65
C GLY A 88 -11.18 0.40 -5.81
N PHE A 89 -10.84 1.57 -6.35
CA PHE A 89 -10.00 2.57 -5.68
C PHE A 89 -10.53 3.04 -4.33
N GLU A 90 -11.80 3.42 -4.30
CA GLU A 90 -12.48 3.90 -3.09
C GLU A 90 -12.46 2.83 -2.00
N SER A 91 -12.49 1.55 -2.40
CA SER A 91 -12.32 0.40 -1.50
C SER A 91 -10.89 0.33 -0.94
N CYS A 92 -9.85 0.54 -1.76
CA CYS A 92 -8.44 0.49 -1.32
C CYS A 92 -8.04 1.67 -0.44
N VAL A 93 -8.66 2.84 -0.66
CA VAL A 93 -8.52 4.00 0.22
C VAL A 93 -9.26 3.74 1.53
N GLY A 94 -10.51 3.26 1.48
CA GLY A 94 -11.26 2.84 2.66
C GLY A 94 -10.51 1.82 3.53
N TRP A 95 -9.79 0.89 2.88
CA TRP A 95 -8.87 -0.06 3.51
C TRP A 95 -7.77 0.61 4.33
N TRP A 96 -7.11 1.61 3.75
CA TRP A 96 -6.08 2.36 4.46
C TRP A 96 -6.69 3.28 5.52
N ARG A 97 -7.92 3.80 5.30
CA ARG A 97 -8.60 4.66 6.26
C ARG A 97 -8.87 3.96 7.61
N TRP A 98 -9.01 2.64 7.59
CA TRP A 98 -9.32 1.79 8.73
C TRP A 98 -8.09 1.04 9.29
N GLY A 99 -7.12 0.69 8.43
CA GLY A 99 -5.81 0.03 8.70
C GLY A 99 -5.08 0.41 9.98
N ILE A 100 -5.21 1.68 10.31
CA ILE A 100 -4.44 2.37 11.32
C ILE A 100 -5.28 2.50 12.60
N ASP A 101 -6.60 2.38 12.54
CA ASP A 101 -7.52 2.93 13.54
C ASP A 101 -7.90 2.04 14.74
N ARG A 102 -7.42 0.80 14.86
CA ARG A 102 -7.64 -0.03 16.08
C ARG A 102 -6.54 -1.04 16.34
N GLY A 103 -5.77 -0.86 17.40
CA GLY A 103 -4.96 -1.93 17.97
C GLY A 103 -5.83 -2.85 18.83
N CYS A 104 -5.24 -3.90 19.40
CA CYS A 104 -5.82 -4.68 20.52
C CYS A 104 -6.15 -3.83 21.78
N CYS A 105 -6.01 -2.50 21.70
CA CYS A 105 -6.56 -1.49 22.58
C CYS A 105 -7.36 -0.49 21.74
N SER A 106 -8.51 -0.03 22.25
CA SER A 106 -9.51 0.87 21.67
C SER A 106 -9.05 2.26 21.17
N LYS A 107 -7.83 2.42 20.65
CA LYS A 107 -7.30 3.67 20.12
C LYS A 107 -6.78 3.44 18.71
N GLY A 108 -7.22 4.26 17.78
CA GLY A 108 -6.64 4.33 16.45
C GLY A 108 -5.24 4.89 16.43
N TRP A 109 -4.56 4.68 15.32
CA TRP A 109 -3.23 5.18 15.09
C TRP A 109 -3.28 6.67 15.02
N GLN A 110 -2.38 7.22 15.81
CA GLN A 110 -2.20 8.63 15.96
C GLN A 110 -0.84 8.94 15.35
N PHE A 111 -0.83 9.91 14.45
CA PHE A 111 0.42 10.50 14.04
C PHE A 111 1.04 11.21 15.23
N GLU A 112 2.36 11.10 15.38
CA GLU A 112 3.06 11.90 16.37
C GLU A 112 2.90 13.38 15.99
N GLY A 113 2.61 14.24 16.98
CA GLY A 113 2.30 15.65 16.73
C GLY A 113 3.45 16.42 16.08
N ASP A 114 4.69 15.97 16.30
CA ASP A 114 5.92 16.44 15.66
C ASP A 114 6.45 15.43 14.63
N GLY A 115 5.62 14.50 14.14
CA GLY A 115 6.00 13.57 13.08
C GLY A 115 5.84 14.21 11.70
N ARG A 116 6.82 14.00 10.81
CA ARG A 116 6.69 14.34 9.40
C ARG A 116 6.63 13.11 8.51
N TYR A 117 5.78 13.16 7.50
CA TYR A 117 5.55 12.02 6.61
C TYR A 117 5.70 12.42 5.15
N VAL A 118 6.43 11.59 4.38
CA VAL A 118 6.72 11.83 2.97
C VAL A 118 5.81 11.00 2.10
N ILE A 119 5.19 11.62 1.08
CA ILE A 119 4.41 10.93 0.05
C ILE A 119 5.04 11.23 -1.30
N ALA A 120 5.75 10.25 -1.87
CA ALA A 120 6.25 10.32 -3.23
C ALA A 120 5.13 10.03 -4.24
N GLY A 121 4.89 10.97 -5.16
CA GLY A 121 3.66 10.99 -5.95
C GLY A 121 2.48 11.62 -5.20
N GLY A 122 2.74 12.47 -4.20
CA GLY A 122 1.72 13.03 -3.29
C GLY A 122 0.67 13.93 -3.96
N LEU A 123 0.99 14.51 -5.12
CA LEU A 123 0.04 15.27 -5.94
C LEU A 123 -0.61 14.43 -7.05
N GLY A 124 -0.31 13.14 -7.14
CA GLY A 124 -1.01 12.20 -8.03
C GLY A 124 -2.38 11.82 -7.47
N ALA A 125 -3.21 11.16 -8.28
CA ALA A 125 -4.59 10.87 -7.92
C ALA A 125 -4.71 10.02 -6.62
N MET A 126 -3.90 8.96 -6.50
CA MET A 126 -3.81 8.16 -5.27
C MET A 126 -3.12 8.92 -4.12
N GLY A 127 -2.05 9.66 -4.41
CA GLY A 127 -1.32 10.46 -3.41
C GLY A 127 -2.20 11.50 -2.72
N ARG A 128 -3.10 12.15 -3.49
CA ARG A 128 -4.04 13.15 -2.95
C ARG A 128 -4.99 12.53 -1.94
N VAL A 129 -5.54 11.37 -2.25
CA VAL A 129 -6.50 10.71 -1.37
C VAL A 129 -5.82 10.16 -0.12
N ILE A 130 -4.59 9.68 -0.25
CA ILE A 130 -3.74 9.32 0.89
C ILE A 130 -3.51 10.57 1.76
N ALA A 131 -3.07 11.69 1.18
CA ALA A 131 -2.80 12.90 1.94
C ALA A 131 -4.06 13.49 2.63
N GLU A 132 -5.22 13.48 1.97
CA GLU A 132 -6.51 13.87 2.56
C GLU A 132 -6.86 13.02 3.77
N TRP A 133 -6.66 11.71 3.66
CA TRP A 133 -6.90 10.85 4.81
C TRP A 133 -5.94 11.14 5.97
N MET A 134 -4.63 11.34 5.69
CA MET A 134 -3.67 11.64 6.75
C MET A 134 -4.02 12.95 7.46
N ALA A 135 -4.45 13.96 6.70
CA ALA A 135 -4.93 15.23 7.25
C ALA A 135 -6.18 15.04 8.13
N ALA A 136 -7.17 14.28 7.67
CA ALA A 136 -8.36 13.95 8.46
C ALA A 136 -8.05 13.17 9.75
N LYS A 137 -6.89 12.50 9.80
CA LYS A 137 -6.35 11.80 10.97
C LYS A 137 -5.44 12.66 11.85
N GLY A 138 -5.33 13.95 11.56
CA GLY A 138 -4.57 14.90 12.36
C GLY A 138 -3.07 14.78 12.18
N VAL A 139 -2.59 14.39 10.99
CA VAL A 139 -1.15 14.47 10.70
C VAL A 139 -0.64 15.91 10.85
N GLY A 140 0.46 16.09 11.57
CA GLY A 140 1.06 17.41 11.76
C GLY A 140 1.72 17.95 10.49
N HIS A 141 2.62 17.15 9.87
CA HIS A 141 3.43 17.61 8.74
C HIS A 141 3.46 16.61 7.58
N LEU A 142 3.16 17.06 6.37
CA LEU A 142 3.28 16.27 5.13
C LEU A 142 4.28 16.90 4.15
N VAL A 143 5.08 16.04 3.54
CA VAL A 143 5.91 16.38 2.38
C VAL A 143 5.35 15.67 1.15
N LEU A 144 4.78 16.42 0.21
CA LEU A 144 4.19 15.89 -1.02
C LEU A 144 5.19 16.06 -2.16
N LEU A 145 5.88 14.99 -2.54
CA LEU A 145 6.86 15.05 -3.63
C LEU A 145 6.16 14.84 -4.97
N SER A 146 6.42 15.74 -5.92
CA SER A 146 6.02 15.57 -7.31
C SER A 146 6.97 16.29 -8.25
N ARG A 147 7.07 15.81 -9.49
CA ARG A 147 7.95 16.39 -10.52
C ARG A 147 7.57 17.82 -10.90
N SER A 148 6.31 18.21 -10.72
CA SER A 148 5.80 19.56 -11.04
C SER A 148 5.74 20.49 -9.84
N GLY A 149 5.86 19.96 -8.62
CA GLY A 149 5.49 20.67 -7.40
C GLY A 149 4.03 21.12 -7.41
N ALA A 150 3.68 21.99 -6.46
CA ALA A 150 2.36 22.60 -6.35
C ALA A 150 2.25 23.89 -7.17
N THR A 151 2.31 23.75 -8.49
CA THR A 151 2.33 24.90 -9.43
C THR A 151 0.98 25.16 -10.10
N SER A 152 0.08 24.18 -10.15
CA SER A 152 -1.25 24.35 -10.73
C SER A 152 -2.26 24.87 -9.70
N ALA A 153 -3.30 25.58 -10.17
CA ALA A 153 -4.40 26.03 -9.32
C ALA A 153 -5.08 24.86 -8.57
N GLU A 154 -5.24 23.71 -9.22
CA GLU A 154 -5.77 22.50 -8.59
C GLU A 154 -4.87 22.00 -7.44
N ALA A 155 -3.55 21.98 -7.63
CA ALA A 155 -2.60 21.55 -6.61
C ALA A 155 -2.56 22.53 -5.43
N LEU A 156 -2.61 23.84 -5.69
CA LEU A 156 -2.67 24.87 -4.65
C LEU A 156 -3.97 24.77 -3.84
N ALA A 157 -5.12 24.67 -4.51
CA ALA A 157 -6.41 24.48 -3.83
C ALA A 157 -6.45 23.17 -3.03
N PHE A 158 -5.78 22.12 -3.50
CA PHE A 158 -5.63 20.87 -2.76
C PHE A 158 -4.81 21.06 -1.48
N ILE A 159 -3.68 21.77 -1.56
CA ILE A 159 -2.85 22.09 -0.39
C ILE A 159 -3.61 22.92 0.64
N GLU A 160 -4.34 23.95 0.20
CA GLU A 160 -5.17 24.78 1.08
C GLU A 160 -6.21 23.96 1.84
N ARG A 161 -6.84 22.97 1.17
CA ARG A 161 -7.79 22.04 1.82
C ARG A 161 -7.15 21.15 2.87
N LEU A 162 -5.88 20.77 2.72
CA LEU A 162 -5.18 19.99 3.75
C LEU A 162 -4.75 20.90 4.91
N GLN A 163 -4.32 22.12 4.60
CA GLN A 163 -3.94 23.12 5.61
C GLN A 163 -5.13 23.55 6.48
N SER A 164 -6.33 23.66 5.91
CA SER A 164 -7.55 23.96 6.68
C SER A 164 -7.95 22.85 7.66
N GLN A 165 -7.40 21.64 7.49
CA GLN A 165 -7.54 20.51 8.43
C GLN A 165 -6.43 20.48 9.50
N GLY A 166 -5.53 21.47 9.50
CA GLY A 166 -4.45 21.60 10.49
C GLY A 166 -3.11 20.99 10.08
N ALA A 167 -2.99 20.42 8.88
CA ALA A 167 -1.74 19.83 8.40
C ALA A 167 -0.81 20.89 7.77
N ALA A 168 0.44 20.95 8.22
CA ALA A 168 1.47 21.75 7.55
C ALA A 168 2.00 21.00 6.32
N ILE A 169 1.81 21.58 5.14
CA ILE A 169 2.16 20.95 3.86
C ILE A 169 3.39 21.61 3.24
N TYR A 170 4.36 20.77 2.85
CA TYR A 170 5.48 21.16 2.00
C TYR A 170 5.44 20.36 0.71
N SER A 171 5.33 21.03 -0.44
CA SER A 171 5.17 20.36 -1.75
C SER A 171 6.21 20.84 -2.77
N PRO A 172 7.49 20.49 -2.60
CA PRO A 172 8.56 20.92 -3.51
C PRO A 172 8.48 20.23 -4.87
N VAL A 173 9.08 20.88 -5.88
CA VAL A 173 9.44 20.21 -7.12
C VAL A 173 10.53 19.18 -6.81
N CYS A 174 10.24 17.91 -7.02
CA CYS A 174 11.16 16.81 -6.74
C CYS A 174 10.76 15.55 -7.53
N ASP A 175 11.70 15.02 -8.31
CA ASP A 175 11.61 13.65 -8.81
C ASP A 175 12.24 12.71 -7.79
N ALA A 176 11.46 11.82 -7.18
CA ALA A 176 11.98 10.87 -6.20
C ALA A 176 13.00 9.89 -6.82
N ALA A 177 12.96 9.67 -8.13
CA ALA A 177 13.95 8.86 -8.84
C ALA A 177 15.31 9.57 -9.01
N ASP A 178 15.35 10.89 -8.85
CA ASP A 178 16.59 11.66 -8.79
C ASP A 178 17.09 11.72 -7.35
N GLY A 179 18.15 10.96 -7.08
CA GLY A 179 18.76 10.87 -5.76
C GLY A 179 19.31 12.20 -5.24
N GLU A 180 19.85 13.05 -6.10
CA GLU A 180 20.42 14.33 -5.68
C GLU A 180 19.32 15.34 -5.38
N SER A 181 18.31 15.42 -6.24
CA SER A 181 17.13 16.26 -6.03
C SER A 181 16.41 15.90 -4.74
N LEU A 182 16.16 14.59 -4.52
CA LEU A 182 15.53 14.11 -3.30
C LEU A 182 16.37 14.46 -2.06
N ARG A 183 17.69 14.25 -2.11
CA ARG A 183 18.58 14.56 -0.98
C ARG A 183 18.53 16.03 -0.63
N ALA A 184 18.62 16.91 -1.63
CA ALA A 184 18.55 18.35 -1.42
C ALA A 184 17.21 18.79 -0.79
N VAL A 185 16.10 18.17 -1.20
CA VAL A 185 14.79 18.40 -0.58
C VAL A 185 14.75 17.94 0.87
N LEU A 186 15.23 16.71 1.14
CA LEU A 186 15.24 16.14 2.48
C LEU A 186 16.19 16.89 3.43
N ASP A 187 17.30 17.43 2.95
CA ASP A 187 18.23 18.21 3.78
C ASP A 187 17.67 19.59 4.13
N ARG A 188 17.01 20.30 3.18
CA ARG A 188 16.24 21.52 3.48
C ARG A 188 15.15 21.25 4.53
N CYS A 189 14.52 20.10 4.39
CA CYS A 189 13.53 19.58 5.30
C CYS A 189 14.09 19.35 6.72
N LYS A 190 15.31 18.86 6.89
CA LYS A 190 15.91 18.64 8.23
C LYS A 190 16.20 19.94 8.98
N ALA A 191 16.50 21.03 8.28
CA ALA A 191 16.89 22.29 8.90
C ALA A 191 15.74 23.05 9.60
N HIS A 192 14.49 22.82 9.16
CA HIS A 192 13.37 23.69 9.53
C HIS A 192 12.10 22.94 9.94
N MET A 193 12.14 21.62 10.02
CA MET A 193 10.94 20.82 10.26
C MET A 193 11.26 19.57 11.08
N PRO A 194 10.23 18.95 11.69
CA PRO A 194 10.40 17.78 12.56
C PRO A 194 10.94 16.53 11.85
N PRO A 195 11.37 15.48 12.60
CA PRO A 195 11.95 14.28 11.99
C PRO A 195 10.96 13.55 11.09
N ILE A 196 11.50 12.92 10.04
CA ILE A 196 10.68 12.08 9.16
C ILE A 196 10.41 10.75 9.87
N LYS A 197 9.13 10.44 10.05
CA LYS A 197 8.64 9.26 10.76
C LYS A 197 8.02 8.23 9.82
N GLY A 198 7.58 8.61 8.63
CA GLY A 198 7.10 7.64 7.66
C GLY A 198 7.21 8.07 6.21
N CYS A 199 7.13 7.09 5.32
CA CYS A 199 7.24 7.27 3.88
C CYS A 199 6.21 6.42 3.15
N ILE A 200 5.59 6.99 2.12
CA ILE A 200 4.68 6.32 1.20
C ILE A 200 5.17 6.59 -0.21
N GLN A 201 5.52 5.53 -0.94
CA GLN A 201 5.85 5.60 -2.35
C GLN A 201 4.67 5.12 -3.18
N VAL A 202 4.03 6.07 -3.87
CA VAL A 202 2.88 5.84 -4.73
C VAL A 202 3.04 6.46 -6.12
N ALA A 203 4.20 7.07 -6.40
CA ALA A 203 4.53 7.56 -7.71
C ALA A 203 4.49 6.40 -8.72
N THR A 204 3.78 6.61 -9.81
CA THR A 204 3.58 5.62 -10.87
C THR A 204 3.47 6.35 -12.20
N VAL A 205 4.12 5.81 -13.23
CA VAL A 205 3.91 6.18 -14.62
C VAL A 205 3.56 4.91 -15.41
N LEU A 206 2.54 4.98 -16.25
CA LEU A 206 2.10 3.87 -17.09
C LEU A 206 2.49 4.13 -18.55
N ARG A 207 2.93 3.05 -19.22
CA ARG A 207 3.31 3.00 -20.64
C ARG A 207 2.99 1.59 -21.14
N ASP A 208 1.71 1.32 -21.31
CA ASP A 208 1.25 0.00 -21.72
C ASP A 208 1.62 -0.22 -23.19
N SER A 209 2.36 -1.30 -23.47
CA SER A 209 2.71 -1.75 -24.81
C SER A 209 3.00 -3.24 -24.80
N PHE A 210 2.69 -3.94 -25.89
CA PHE A 210 3.15 -5.31 -26.04
C PHE A 210 4.68 -5.36 -25.99
N PHE A 211 5.23 -6.41 -25.40
CA PHE A 211 6.67 -6.48 -25.18
C PHE A 211 7.46 -6.42 -26.50
N GLU A 212 6.92 -7.00 -27.58
CA GLU A 212 7.50 -6.95 -28.93
C GLU A 212 7.55 -5.54 -29.55
N ASP A 213 6.62 -4.66 -29.16
CA ASP A 213 6.51 -3.28 -29.65
C ASP A 213 7.02 -2.25 -28.63
N MET A 214 7.56 -2.70 -27.50
CA MET A 214 7.93 -1.82 -26.40
C MET A 214 9.29 -1.18 -26.67
N ASP A 215 9.26 0.13 -26.98
CA ASP A 215 10.49 0.90 -27.07
C ASP A 215 11.17 1.08 -25.70
N HIS A 216 12.44 1.49 -25.75
CA HIS A 216 13.26 1.66 -24.55
C HIS A 216 12.69 2.72 -23.59
N GLU A 217 12.05 3.77 -24.10
CA GLU A 217 11.45 4.81 -23.25
C GLU A 217 10.23 4.26 -22.50
N SER A 218 9.35 3.55 -23.19
CA SER A 218 8.17 2.89 -22.64
C SER A 218 8.57 1.85 -21.59
N TRP A 219 9.70 1.17 -21.76
CA TRP A 219 10.27 0.31 -20.72
C TRP A 219 10.80 1.13 -19.54
N SER A 220 11.66 2.10 -19.79
CA SER A 220 12.47 2.76 -18.76
C SER A 220 11.68 3.67 -17.84
N VAL A 221 10.69 4.40 -18.36
CA VAL A 221 9.96 5.42 -17.59
C VAL A 221 9.14 4.82 -16.43
N PRO A 222 8.32 3.76 -16.62
CA PRO A 222 7.64 3.08 -15.52
C PRO A 222 8.62 2.51 -14.49
N LEU A 223 9.70 1.86 -14.95
CA LEU A 223 10.74 1.31 -14.08
C LEU A 223 11.36 2.41 -13.22
N LYS A 224 11.77 3.54 -13.80
CA LYS A 224 12.34 4.67 -13.05
C LYS A 224 11.39 5.17 -11.95
N SER A 225 10.09 5.26 -12.25
CA SER A 225 9.09 5.73 -11.28
C SER A 225 8.89 4.78 -10.08
N LYS A 226 9.20 3.49 -10.25
CA LYS A 226 9.02 2.44 -9.24
C LYS A 226 10.34 2.04 -8.60
N ILE A 227 11.33 1.62 -9.39
CA ILE A 227 12.63 1.13 -8.97
C ILE A 227 13.47 2.28 -8.41
N ASP A 228 13.89 3.21 -9.27
CA ASP A 228 14.84 4.25 -8.89
C ASP A 228 14.29 5.13 -7.77
N ALA A 229 13.01 5.49 -7.86
CA ALA A 229 12.36 6.28 -6.82
C ALA A 229 12.26 5.54 -5.47
N SER A 230 11.88 4.26 -5.46
CA SER A 230 11.81 3.49 -4.21
C SER A 230 13.20 3.25 -3.62
N TRP A 231 14.19 2.98 -4.47
CA TRP A 231 15.58 2.78 -4.05
C TRP A 231 16.20 4.06 -3.49
N SER A 232 15.95 5.19 -4.15
CA SER A 232 16.38 6.51 -3.69
C SER A 232 15.79 6.84 -2.31
N LEU A 233 14.48 6.65 -2.13
CA LEU A 233 13.82 6.80 -0.82
C LEU A 233 14.41 5.85 0.22
N HIS A 234 14.66 4.58 -0.12
CA HIS A 234 15.29 3.62 0.79
C HIS A 234 16.69 4.07 1.24
N LYS A 235 17.53 4.56 0.31
CA LYS A 235 18.89 5.01 0.63
C LYS A 235 18.93 6.27 1.49
N GLN A 236 17.93 7.14 1.38
CA GLN A 236 17.95 8.45 2.04
C GLN A 236 17.16 8.48 3.36
N LEU A 237 16.14 7.64 3.48
CA LEU A 237 15.33 7.51 4.68
C LEU A 237 15.79 6.30 5.50
N THR A 238 17.00 6.44 6.08
CA THR A 238 17.68 5.39 6.87
C THR A 238 17.34 5.43 8.36
N ALA A 239 16.68 6.49 8.83
CA ALA A 239 16.20 6.58 10.20
C ALA A 239 15.17 5.49 10.51
N ASN A 240 14.97 5.21 11.80
CA ASN A 240 13.94 4.27 12.24
C ASN A 240 12.55 4.89 11.99
N LEU A 241 11.97 4.56 10.85
CA LEU A 241 10.63 4.97 10.49
C LEU A 241 9.60 4.12 11.22
N ASP A 242 8.46 4.73 11.49
CA ASP A 242 7.23 4.09 11.91
C ASP A 242 6.69 3.20 10.80
N PHE A 243 6.73 3.69 9.55
CA PHE A 243 6.35 2.91 8.38
C PHE A 243 7.08 3.34 7.09
N PHE A 244 7.22 2.38 6.17
CA PHE A 244 7.62 2.60 4.80
C PHE A 244 6.70 1.80 3.88
N VAL A 245 5.80 2.46 3.16
CA VAL A 245 4.76 1.80 2.36
C VAL A 245 5.10 1.93 0.87
N LEU A 246 5.10 0.80 0.18
CA LEU A 246 5.28 0.70 -1.26
C LEU A 246 3.94 0.29 -1.89
N PHE A 247 3.38 1.15 -2.74
CA PHE A 247 2.21 0.80 -3.52
C PHE A 247 2.66 0.03 -4.76
N SER A 248 2.52 -1.29 -4.71
CA SER A 248 2.79 -2.24 -5.78
C SER A 248 1.48 -2.59 -6.53
N SER A 249 1.48 -3.66 -7.33
CA SER A 249 0.28 -4.11 -8.04
C SER A 249 0.19 -5.63 -8.11
N VAL A 250 -1.02 -6.15 -8.20
CA VAL A 250 -1.29 -7.56 -8.53
C VAL A 250 -0.62 -7.97 -9.85
N ALA A 251 -0.38 -7.03 -10.78
CA ALA A 251 0.38 -7.27 -12.00
C ALA A 251 1.82 -7.80 -11.73
N ALA A 252 2.41 -7.53 -10.56
CA ALA A 252 3.71 -8.09 -10.16
C ALA A 252 3.67 -9.60 -9.89
N ILE A 253 2.48 -10.14 -9.61
CA ILE A 253 2.29 -11.52 -9.16
C ILE A 253 1.74 -12.40 -10.29
N ILE A 254 0.66 -11.95 -10.92
CA ILE A 254 -0.03 -12.75 -11.95
C ILE A 254 0.21 -12.24 -13.38
N GLY A 255 0.97 -11.15 -13.52
CA GLY A 255 1.16 -10.47 -14.80
C GLY A 255 -0.08 -9.68 -15.24
N SER A 256 0.11 -8.85 -16.26
CA SER A 256 -0.95 -8.16 -16.97
C SER A 256 -0.49 -7.94 -18.41
N GLN A 257 -1.41 -8.07 -19.36
CA GLN A 257 -1.08 -7.95 -20.79
C GLN A 257 -0.59 -6.52 -21.09
N ALA A 258 0.43 -6.41 -21.96
CA ALA A 258 1.06 -5.15 -22.33
C ALA A 258 1.69 -4.34 -21.17
N GLN A 259 1.92 -4.98 -20.01
CA GLN A 259 2.41 -4.31 -18.80
C GLN A 259 3.67 -4.97 -18.22
N ALA A 260 4.56 -5.49 -19.09
CA ALA A 260 5.81 -6.14 -18.67
C ALA A 260 6.71 -5.19 -17.85
N ASN A 261 6.85 -3.95 -18.30
CA ASN A 261 7.55 -2.86 -17.62
C ASN A 261 6.95 -2.53 -16.23
N TYR A 262 5.63 -2.39 -16.15
CA TYR A 262 4.91 -2.08 -14.92
C TYR A 262 5.01 -3.25 -13.92
N ALA A 263 4.82 -4.48 -14.38
CA ALA A 263 4.99 -5.68 -13.57
C ALA A 263 6.41 -5.74 -12.98
N ALA A 264 7.45 -5.56 -13.80
CA ALA A 264 8.85 -5.56 -13.35
C ALA A 264 9.13 -4.52 -12.25
N GLY A 265 8.65 -3.28 -12.42
CA GLY A 265 8.82 -2.22 -11.42
C GLY A 265 8.11 -2.53 -10.10
N ASN A 266 6.92 -3.13 -10.15
CA ASN A 266 6.17 -3.52 -8.96
C ASN A 266 6.80 -4.75 -8.27
N THR A 267 7.27 -5.75 -9.02
CA THR A 267 8.01 -6.90 -8.46
C THR A 267 9.27 -6.44 -7.71
N PHE A 268 9.98 -5.43 -8.23
CA PHE A 268 11.09 -4.83 -7.50
C PHE A 268 10.66 -4.22 -6.16
N GLN A 269 9.50 -3.55 -6.09
CA GLN A 269 9.01 -2.99 -4.83
C GLN A 269 8.66 -4.08 -3.81
N ASP A 270 8.10 -5.19 -4.27
CA ASP A 270 7.83 -6.35 -3.41
C ASP A 270 9.13 -6.90 -2.81
N GLU A 271 10.16 -7.12 -3.65
CA GLU A 271 11.48 -7.58 -3.18
C GLU A 271 12.22 -6.53 -2.33
N LEU A 272 12.07 -5.24 -2.63
CA LEU A 272 12.62 -4.17 -1.79
C LEU A 272 11.97 -4.19 -0.39
N SER A 273 10.66 -4.46 -0.31
CA SER A 273 9.99 -4.64 0.97
C SER A 273 10.63 -5.79 1.76
N ARG A 274 10.79 -6.96 1.13
CA ARG A 274 11.44 -8.13 1.75
C ARG A 274 12.86 -7.84 2.22
N HIS A 275 13.65 -7.16 1.39
CA HIS A 275 15.01 -6.73 1.71
C HIS A 275 15.05 -5.75 2.89
N ARG A 276 14.11 -4.81 2.98
CA ARG A 276 14.03 -3.88 4.11
C ARG A 276 13.65 -4.62 5.40
N ILE A 277 12.67 -5.52 5.34
CA ILE A 277 12.25 -6.30 6.52
C ILE A 277 13.39 -7.23 6.98
N SER A 278 14.19 -7.80 6.06
CA SER A 278 15.32 -8.67 6.43
C SER A 278 16.43 -7.91 7.17
N LYS A 279 16.48 -6.59 7.01
CA LYS A 279 17.32 -5.66 7.78
C LYS A 279 16.65 -5.13 9.06
N GLY A 280 15.48 -5.65 9.43
CA GLY A 280 14.71 -5.19 10.59
C GLY A 280 14.00 -3.86 10.39
N LEU A 281 13.90 -3.35 9.16
CA LEU A 281 13.24 -2.08 8.86
C LEU A 281 11.74 -2.29 8.60
N ARG A 282 10.93 -1.41 9.19
CA ARG A 282 9.47 -1.38 9.01
C ARG A 282 9.10 -1.05 7.56
N THR A 283 8.56 -2.03 6.84
CA THR A 283 8.12 -1.90 5.44
C THR A 283 6.89 -2.75 5.10
N LEU A 284 6.01 -2.21 4.26
CA LEU A 284 4.83 -2.88 3.73
C LEU A 284 4.77 -2.66 2.21
N SER A 285 4.70 -3.74 1.42
CA SER A 285 4.27 -3.66 0.02
C SER A 285 2.79 -4.00 -0.09
N VAL A 286 2.06 -3.19 -0.85
CA VAL A 286 0.62 -3.38 -1.11
C VAL A 286 0.40 -3.58 -2.60
N ASN A 287 0.12 -4.81 -3.03
CA ASN A 287 -0.23 -5.15 -4.39
C ASN A 287 -1.71 -4.87 -4.64
N LEU A 288 -2.01 -3.72 -5.25
CA LEU A 288 -3.38 -3.34 -5.61
C LEU A 288 -3.82 -3.95 -6.94
N SER A 289 -5.10 -4.35 -7.01
CA SER A 289 -5.82 -4.68 -8.25
C SER A 289 -6.33 -3.40 -8.94
N LEU A 290 -7.09 -3.53 -10.01
CA LEU A 290 -7.53 -2.39 -10.83
C LEU A 290 -8.27 -1.34 -10.00
N VAL A 291 -7.71 -0.14 -10.00
CA VAL A 291 -8.14 0.99 -9.21
C VAL A 291 -9.10 1.86 -10.05
N GLY A 292 -10.39 1.50 -10.07
CA GLY A 292 -11.41 2.27 -10.81
C GLY A 292 -11.75 3.61 -10.15
N GLY A 293 -11.95 4.67 -10.94
CA GLY A 293 -12.42 5.99 -10.46
C GLY A 293 -11.36 7.09 -10.31
N LEU A 294 -10.09 6.80 -10.66
CA LEU A 294 -8.97 7.75 -10.50
C LEU A 294 -8.66 8.64 -11.70
N SER A 295 -9.13 8.26 -12.88
CA SER A 295 -9.12 9.09 -14.09
C SER A 295 -10.56 9.16 -14.60
N GLY A 296 -10.99 10.31 -15.11
CA GLY A 296 -12.34 10.56 -15.64
C GLY A 296 -12.74 9.75 -16.87
N SER A 297 -12.09 8.62 -17.14
CA SER A 297 -12.34 7.70 -18.24
C SER A 297 -12.42 6.27 -17.69
N ARG A 298 -13.62 5.69 -17.71
CA ARG A 298 -13.84 4.26 -17.46
C ARG A 298 -13.57 3.49 -18.75
N PRO A 299 -12.62 2.53 -18.80
CA PRO A 299 -12.75 1.39 -19.70
C PRO A 299 -13.56 0.32 -18.98
N SER A 300 -14.72 -0.02 -19.53
CA SER A 300 -15.52 -1.17 -19.10
C SER A 300 -14.77 -2.47 -19.38
N ILE A 301 -14.24 -3.12 -18.35
CA ILE A 301 -13.75 -4.52 -18.48
C ILE A 301 -14.97 -5.44 -18.30
N PRO A 302 -15.24 -6.37 -19.23
CA PRO A 302 -16.35 -7.31 -19.09
C PRO A 302 -16.11 -8.23 -17.90
N ILE A 303 -17.04 -8.21 -16.94
CA ILE A 303 -17.15 -9.25 -15.92
C ILE A 303 -17.65 -10.50 -16.64
N TRP A 304 -16.79 -11.52 -16.78
CA TRP A 304 -17.21 -12.86 -17.19
C TRP A 304 -18.27 -13.36 -16.21
N ARG A 305 -19.55 -13.30 -16.62
CA ARG A 305 -20.64 -14.03 -15.98
C ARG A 305 -20.60 -15.44 -16.57
N SER A 306 -20.36 -16.44 -15.72
CA SER A 306 -20.62 -17.82 -16.11
C SER A 306 -22.11 -17.94 -16.39
N SER A 307 -22.48 -18.18 -17.65
CA SER A 307 -23.81 -18.64 -18.03
C SER A 307 -23.98 -20.06 -17.49
N SER A 308 -24.65 -20.17 -16.35
CA SER A 308 -25.22 -21.44 -15.89
C SER A 308 -26.49 -21.72 -16.71
N SER A 309 -26.46 -22.84 -17.41
CA SER A 309 -27.64 -23.56 -17.91
C SER A 309 -28.54 -23.99 -16.76
#